data_AF-A0A7C6HUX4-F1
#
_entry.id   AF-A0A7C6HUX4-F1
#
_cell.length_a   1.000
_cell.length_b   1.000
_cell.length_c   1.000
_cell.angle_alpha   90.00
_cell.angle_beta   90.00
_cell.angle_gamma   90.00
#
_symmetry.space_group_name_H-M   'P 1'
#
loop_
_entity.id
_entity.type
_entity.pdbx_description
1 polymer ?
#
loop_
_entity_poly.entity_id
_entity_poly.type
_entity_poly.pdbx_seq_one_letter_code
_entity_poly.pdbx_strand_id
1 'polypeptide(L)'
;MFYNNYVISGLTISQESYYNVALFSYAESANFSNITLEDVDVTGYEEVGGLIGNAINCNIDNCHVSGSVEGISVYGNIGGLVGKITETTVSNCSSECNVSGVNNVGGLAGMLYDNNNVIYCYATGDVTGRDWYTGGLVGLAGGDESIIKECYATGNVTGVSGVGGLAGQVHTIIDCYALGDVTGSGERIGGLVGQNGGPIENCYSAGHVTADIPIDRYPGGMVGFYNGGYNITGCYYDKDTSGMSDNTGKGTPKTTEEMKQQATYADWDFYNIWDIDEGASYPFLRWENIK
;
A
#
# COMPACT_ATOMS: atom_id res chain seq x y z
N MET A 1 -9.77 -12.00 26.27
CA MET A 1 -10.93 -12.65 25.60
C MET A 1 -10.35 -13.59 24.56
N PHE A 2 -10.79 -14.85 24.50
CA PHE A 2 -10.35 -15.77 23.45
C PHE A 2 -11.21 -15.47 22.21
N TYR A 3 -10.64 -14.82 21.20
CA TYR A 3 -11.28 -14.70 19.89
C TYR A 3 -11.09 -16.04 19.16
N ASN A 4 -12.18 -16.60 18.63
CA ASN A 4 -12.09 -17.77 17.77
C ASN A 4 -11.62 -17.30 16.38
N ASN A 5 -10.33 -17.43 16.11
CA ASN A 5 -9.79 -17.24 14.76
C ASN A 5 -10.12 -18.49 13.94
N TYR A 6 -11.07 -18.37 13.02
CA TYR A 6 -11.36 -19.42 12.04
C TYR A 6 -10.55 -19.16 10.78
N VAL A 7 -9.85 -20.21 10.33
CA VAL A 7 -9.04 -20.19 9.10
C VAL A 7 -9.82 -20.91 8.00
N ILE A 8 -9.90 -20.30 6.81
CA ILE A 8 -10.36 -20.93 5.58
C ILE A 8 -9.14 -21.07 4.68
N SER A 9 -8.73 -22.31 4.37
CA SER A 9 -7.53 -22.59 3.58
C SER A 9 -7.86 -23.17 2.21
N GLY A 10 -7.09 -22.82 1.17
CA GLY A 10 -7.17 -23.45 -0.16
C GLY A 10 -8.41 -23.03 -0.96
N LEU A 11 -8.86 -21.78 -0.80
CA LEU A 11 -9.99 -21.23 -1.53
C LEU A 11 -9.59 -20.91 -2.98
N THR A 12 -10.19 -21.60 -3.95
CA THR A 12 -10.01 -21.27 -5.38
C THR A 12 -11.27 -20.66 -5.97
N ILE A 13 -11.15 -19.50 -6.61
CA ILE A 13 -12.23 -18.81 -7.34
C ILE A 13 -11.67 -18.39 -8.71
N SER A 14 -12.30 -18.83 -9.80
CA SER A 14 -11.97 -18.36 -11.14
C SER A 14 -13.25 -17.91 -11.86
N GLN A 15 -13.40 -16.60 -12.02
CA GLN A 15 -14.59 -15.94 -12.57
C GLN A 15 -14.19 -14.75 -13.48
N GLU A 16 -13.53 -15.04 -14.59
CA GLU A 16 -12.95 -14.07 -15.54
C GLU A 16 -13.95 -13.14 -16.24
N SER A 17 -15.26 -13.39 -16.11
CA SER A 17 -16.32 -12.56 -16.74
C SER A 17 -17.22 -11.84 -15.74
N TYR A 18 -16.96 -11.97 -14.43
CA TYR A 18 -17.79 -11.35 -13.40
C TYR A 18 -17.11 -10.16 -12.76
N TYR A 19 -17.92 -9.13 -12.53
CA TYR A 19 -17.60 -8.02 -11.64
C TYR A 19 -17.66 -8.52 -10.20
N ASN A 20 -16.81 -7.98 -9.31
CA ASN A 20 -16.80 -8.29 -7.87
C ASN A 20 -16.53 -9.77 -7.55
N VAL A 21 -15.26 -10.18 -7.55
CA VAL A 21 -14.81 -11.56 -7.34
C VAL A 21 -13.99 -11.65 -6.06
N ALA A 22 -14.52 -12.39 -5.07
CA ALA A 22 -13.88 -12.71 -3.80
C ALA A 22 -14.73 -13.76 -3.05
N LEU A 23 -14.31 -14.16 -1.84
CA LEU A 23 -15.18 -14.93 -0.93
C LEU A 23 -16.53 -14.23 -0.72
N PHE A 24 -16.50 -12.92 -0.49
CA PHE A 24 -17.68 -12.05 -0.48
C PHE A 24 -17.62 -11.12 -1.69
N SER A 25 -18.39 -11.44 -2.73
CA SER A 25 -18.46 -10.61 -3.94
C SER A 25 -18.74 -9.14 -3.61
N TYR A 26 -19.85 -8.86 -2.91
CA TYR A 26 -20.28 -7.51 -2.57
C TYR A 26 -20.72 -7.47 -1.10
N ALA A 27 -20.34 -6.42 -0.40
CA ALA A 27 -20.71 -6.17 0.99
C ALA A 27 -21.15 -4.72 1.18
N GLU A 28 -22.22 -4.52 1.95
CA GLU A 28 -22.75 -3.19 2.26
C GLU A 28 -23.21 -3.14 3.71
N SER A 29 -22.80 -2.10 4.44
CA SER A 29 -23.21 -1.89 5.85
C SER A 29 -22.94 -3.10 6.75
N ALA A 30 -21.81 -3.78 6.53
CA ALA A 30 -21.45 -5.04 7.15
C ALA A 30 -20.15 -4.97 7.98
N ASN A 31 -20.03 -5.89 8.94
CA ASN A 31 -18.83 -6.04 9.76
C ASN A 31 -18.15 -7.37 9.44
N PHE A 32 -16.86 -7.33 9.14
CA PHE A 32 -16.00 -8.49 8.95
C PHE A 32 -14.93 -8.44 10.02
N SER A 33 -14.82 -9.48 10.85
CA SER A 33 -13.77 -9.52 11.86
C SER A 33 -13.25 -10.89 12.16
N ASN A 34 -11.94 -10.98 12.44
CA ASN A 34 -11.24 -12.22 12.82
C ASN A 34 -11.36 -13.32 11.75
N ILE A 35 -11.15 -12.93 10.48
CA ILE A 35 -11.22 -13.84 9.33
C ILE A 35 -9.81 -14.02 8.78
N THR A 36 -9.36 -15.27 8.70
CA THR A 36 -8.10 -15.61 8.06
C THR A 36 -8.38 -16.49 6.85
N LEU A 37 -7.94 -16.04 5.67
CA LEU A 37 -7.93 -16.83 4.45
C LEU A 37 -6.48 -17.20 4.12
N GLU A 38 -6.19 -18.49 4.01
CA GLU A 38 -4.85 -18.99 3.70
C GLU A 38 -4.83 -19.66 2.32
N ASP A 39 -3.78 -19.42 1.56
CA ASP A 39 -3.55 -20.08 0.27
C ASP A 39 -4.75 -19.92 -0.68
N VAL A 40 -5.23 -18.68 -0.84
CA VAL A 40 -6.27 -18.36 -1.81
C VAL A 40 -5.71 -18.33 -3.22
N ASP A 41 -6.52 -18.71 -4.21
CA ASP A 41 -6.22 -18.53 -5.63
C ASP A 41 -7.45 -17.93 -6.31
N VAL A 42 -7.44 -16.61 -6.48
CA VAL A 42 -8.59 -15.83 -6.95
C VAL A 42 -8.28 -15.14 -8.27
N THR A 43 -9.00 -15.49 -9.33
CA THR A 43 -8.97 -14.79 -10.63
C THR A 43 -10.34 -14.18 -10.93
N GLY A 44 -10.39 -12.88 -11.19
CA GLY A 44 -11.61 -12.14 -11.52
C GLY A 44 -11.44 -11.10 -12.62
N TYR A 45 -12.54 -10.42 -12.98
CA TYR A 45 -12.50 -9.40 -14.04
C TYR A 45 -12.06 -8.03 -13.50
N GLU A 46 -12.91 -7.34 -12.72
CA GLU A 46 -12.72 -5.91 -12.38
C GLU A 46 -12.40 -5.67 -10.90
N GLU A 47 -13.38 -5.82 -10.00
CA GLU A 47 -13.17 -5.68 -8.57
C GLU A 47 -12.80 -7.04 -7.97
N VAL A 48 -11.53 -7.24 -7.63
CA VAL A 48 -11.04 -8.55 -7.20
C VAL A 48 -10.34 -8.43 -5.85
N GLY A 49 -10.79 -9.24 -4.90
CA GLY A 49 -10.22 -9.35 -3.56
C GLY A 49 -10.12 -10.80 -3.11
N GLY A 50 -9.24 -11.11 -2.17
CA GLY A 50 -9.28 -12.41 -1.50
C GLY A 50 -10.51 -12.54 -0.60
N LEU A 51 -10.78 -11.52 0.22
CA LEU A 51 -11.91 -11.50 1.14
C LEU A 51 -13.15 -10.84 0.52
N ILE A 52 -13.04 -9.61 0.01
CA ILE A 52 -14.19 -8.85 -0.50
C ILE A 52 -13.90 -8.26 -1.88
N GLY A 53 -14.83 -8.40 -2.83
CA GLY A 53 -14.71 -7.74 -4.14
C GLY A 53 -14.94 -6.24 -4.02
N ASN A 54 -16.12 -5.86 -3.53
CA ASN A 54 -16.52 -4.45 -3.32
C ASN A 54 -17.20 -4.28 -1.95
N ALA A 55 -16.68 -3.37 -1.12
CA ALA A 55 -17.20 -3.07 0.21
C ALA A 55 -17.68 -1.61 0.31
N ILE A 56 -18.90 -1.40 0.77
CA ILE A 56 -19.50 -0.06 0.95
C ILE A 56 -19.97 0.10 2.39
N ASN A 57 -19.56 1.19 3.05
CA ASN A 57 -19.95 1.48 4.43
C ASN A 57 -19.69 0.30 5.37
N CYS A 58 -18.55 -0.38 5.21
CA CYS A 58 -18.21 -1.56 5.98
C CYS A 58 -17.17 -1.26 7.07
N ASN A 59 -17.06 -2.18 8.02
CA ASN A 59 -15.94 -2.24 8.95
C ASN A 59 -15.24 -3.60 8.80
N ILE A 60 -13.99 -3.58 8.37
CA ILE A 60 -13.16 -4.77 8.14
C ILE A 60 -12.00 -4.71 9.13
N ASP A 61 -12.03 -5.58 10.13
CA ASP A 61 -11.12 -5.51 11.27
C ASP A 61 -10.44 -6.86 11.56
N ASN A 62 -9.13 -6.89 11.72
CA ASN A 62 -8.41 -8.12 12.06
C ASN A 62 -8.68 -9.25 11.03
N CYS A 63 -8.52 -8.92 9.75
CA CYS A 63 -8.70 -9.85 8.63
C CYS A 63 -7.38 -10.03 7.86
N HIS A 64 -7.06 -11.27 7.52
CA HIS A 64 -5.76 -11.64 6.94
C HIS A 64 -5.96 -12.56 5.74
N VAL A 65 -5.25 -12.29 4.65
CA VAL A 65 -5.31 -13.10 3.41
C VAL A 65 -3.90 -13.41 2.92
N SER A 66 -3.64 -14.66 2.52
CA SER A 66 -2.43 -15.07 1.79
C SER A 66 -2.79 -15.89 0.55
N GLY A 67 -1.90 -15.90 -0.46
CA GLY A 67 -2.10 -16.63 -1.72
C GLY A 67 -1.86 -15.79 -2.98
N SER A 68 -2.70 -15.97 -4.00
CA SER A 68 -2.67 -15.24 -5.27
C SER A 68 -4.01 -14.58 -5.58
N VAL A 69 -3.97 -13.32 -6.03
CA VAL A 69 -5.13 -12.59 -6.52
C VAL A 69 -4.82 -11.94 -7.87
N GLU A 70 -5.60 -12.24 -8.90
CA GLU A 70 -5.44 -11.72 -10.26
C GLU A 70 -6.74 -11.07 -10.78
N GLY A 71 -6.62 -9.84 -11.27
CA GLY A 71 -7.66 -9.18 -12.06
C GLY A 71 -7.21 -8.91 -13.50
N ILE A 72 -8.09 -9.15 -14.47
CA ILE A 72 -7.74 -9.07 -15.90
C ILE A 72 -8.34 -7.87 -16.65
N SER A 73 -9.27 -7.14 -16.03
CA SER A 73 -9.91 -5.96 -16.65
C SER A 73 -8.96 -4.76 -16.69
N VAL A 74 -8.95 -4.06 -17.82
CA VAL A 74 -8.27 -2.76 -18.01
C VAL A 74 -8.86 -1.62 -17.16
N TYR A 75 -9.95 -1.87 -16.44
CA TYR A 75 -10.54 -0.95 -15.47
C TYR A 75 -10.50 -1.49 -14.03
N GLY A 76 -9.87 -2.65 -13.81
CA GLY A 76 -9.95 -3.37 -12.56
C GLY A 76 -9.30 -2.66 -11.36
N ASN A 77 -9.90 -2.85 -10.19
CA ASN A 77 -9.29 -2.57 -8.90
C ASN A 77 -9.04 -3.90 -8.17
N ILE A 78 -7.76 -4.21 -7.99
CA ILE A 78 -7.33 -5.50 -7.47
C ILE A 78 -6.60 -5.25 -6.16
N GLY A 79 -7.11 -5.86 -5.08
CA GLY A 79 -6.44 -5.88 -3.78
C GLY A 79 -6.29 -7.31 -3.28
N GLY A 80 -5.24 -7.60 -2.53
CA GLY A 80 -5.11 -8.94 -1.93
C GLY A 80 -6.19 -9.21 -0.88
N LEU A 81 -6.60 -8.21 -0.10
CA LEU A 81 -7.72 -8.30 0.84
C LEU A 81 -9.05 -7.89 0.18
N VAL A 82 -9.07 -6.71 -0.45
CA VAL A 82 -10.29 -6.10 -1.00
C VAL A 82 -10.08 -5.39 -2.33
N GLY A 83 -10.93 -5.63 -3.32
CA GLY A 83 -10.83 -4.96 -4.62
C GLY A 83 -11.06 -3.45 -4.53
N LYS A 84 -12.26 -3.07 -4.09
CA LYS A 84 -12.69 -1.68 -3.91
C LYS A 84 -13.37 -1.45 -2.57
N ILE A 85 -13.09 -0.31 -1.94
CA ILE A 85 -13.81 0.17 -0.77
C ILE A 85 -14.39 1.57 -0.95
N THR A 86 -15.55 1.81 -0.31
CA THR A 86 -16.20 3.12 -0.23
C THR A 86 -16.76 3.36 1.16
N GLU A 87 -16.50 4.54 1.74
CA GLU A 87 -16.94 4.94 3.08
C GLU A 87 -16.63 3.86 4.15
N THR A 88 -15.51 3.15 3.99
CA THR A 88 -15.20 1.93 4.74
C THR A 88 -13.96 2.11 5.59
N THR A 89 -13.97 1.48 6.76
CA THR A 89 -12.78 1.36 7.62
C THR A 89 -12.18 -0.02 7.49
N VAL A 90 -10.88 -0.08 7.22
CA VAL A 90 -10.05 -1.28 7.23
C VAL A 90 -8.99 -1.11 8.31
N SER A 91 -9.04 -1.95 9.34
CA SER A 91 -8.15 -1.85 10.51
C SER A 91 -7.52 -3.18 10.88
N ASN A 92 -6.26 -3.16 11.34
CA ASN A 92 -5.56 -4.35 11.84
C ASN A 92 -5.52 -5.51 10.81
N CYS A 93 -5.55 -5.20 9.52
CA CYS A 93 -5.66 -6.19 8.47
C CYS A 93 -4.34 -6.43 7.75
N SER A 94 -4.20 -7.58 7.11
CA SER A 94 -3.03 -7.85 6.29
C SER A 94 -3.30 -8.63 5.02
N SER A 95 -2.39 -8.46 4.07
CA SER A 95 -2.33 -9.24 2.85
C SER A 95 -0.92 -9.71 2.55
N GLU A 96 -0.73 -11.01 2.50
CA GLU A 96 0.50 -11.66 2.04
C GLU A 96 0.33 -12.22 0.62
N CYS A 97 -0.70 -11.75 -0.09
CA CYS A 97 -0.99 -12.20 -1.44
C CYS A 97 -0.01 -11.63 -2.47
N ASN A 98 0.38 -12.46 -3.43
CA ASN A 98 0.92 -11.96 -4.69
C ASN A 98 -0.26 -11.45 -5.54
N VAL A 99 -0.24 -10.16 -5.85
CA VAL A 99 -1.35 -9.47 -6.51
C VAL A 99 -0.95 -9.06 -7.92
N SER A 100 -1.76 -9.43 -8.92
CA SER A 100 -1.56 -8.94 -10.29
C SER A 100 -2.84 -8.35 -10.87
N GLY A 101 -2.69 -7.25 -11.61
CA GLY A 101 -3.82 -6.54 -12.18
C GLY A 101 -3.43 -5.71 -13.39
N VAL A 102 -4.37 -4.92 -13.91
CA VAL A 102 -4.09 -4.01 -15.03
C VAL A 102 -4.07 -2.56 -14.57
N ASN A 103 -5.20 -2.05 -14.07
CA ASN A 103 -5.39 -0.61 -13.84
C ASN A 103 -4.93 -0.14 -12.45
N ASN A 104 -5.69 -0.48 -11.39
CA ASN A 104 -5.39 -0.11 -10.02
C ASN A 104 -5.08 -1.36 -9.20
N VAL A 105 -3.83 -1.51 -8.77
CA VAL A 105 -3.37 -2.74 -8.11
C VAL A 105 -2.70 -2.39 -6.78
N GLY A 106 -3.24 -2.91 -5.69
CA GLY A 106 -2.68 -2.77 -4.35
C GLY A 106 -2.47 -4.12 -3.68
N GLY A 107 -1.44 -4.27 -2.85
CA GLY A 107 -1.25 -5.51 -2.10
C GLY A 107 -2.39 -5.78 -1.11
N LEU A 108 -2.94 -4.74 -0.47
CA LEU A 108 -4.10 -4.83 0.41
C LEU A 108 -5.40 -4.47 -0.31
N ALA A 109 -5.44 -3.28 -0.93
CA ALA A 109 -6.65 -2.74 -1.55
C ALA A 109 -6.38 -2.14 -2.94
N GLY A 110 -7.23 -2.47 -3.93
CA GLY A 110 -7.10 -1.91 -5.28
C GLY A 110 -7.45 -0.42 -5.32
N MET A 111 -8.65 -0.08 -4.84
CA MET A 111 -9.15 1.29 -4.84
C MET A 111 -9.83 1.65 -3.52
N LEU A 112 -9.51 2.83 -2.99
CA LEU A 112 -10.31 3.52 -1.99
C LEU A 112 -11.07 4.64 -2.71
N TYR A 113 -12.39 4.61 -2.67
CA TYR A 113 -13.26 5.59 -3.31
C TYR A 113 -14.09 6.29 -2.24
N ASP A 114 -13.84 7.58 -2.00
CA ASP A 114 -14.54 8.44 -1.05
C ASP A 114 -14.50 8.00 0.43
N ASN A 115 -13.87 8.82 1.27
CA ASN A 115 -13.97 8.82 2.74
C ASN A 115 -13.62 7.49 3.42
N ASN A 116 -12.48 6.90 3.06
CA ASN A 116 -12.02 5.63 3.62
C ASN A 116 -10.92 5.80 4.66
N ASN A 117 -10.83 4.86 5.60
CA ASN A 117 -9.76 4.80 6.59
C ASN A 117 -9.06 3.45 6.50
N VAL A 118 -7.76 3.46 6.18
CA VAL A 118 -6.91 2.26 6.20
C VAL A 118 -5.85 2.47 7.29
N ILE A 119 -5.95 1.71 8.38
CA ILE A 119 -5.19 1.97 9.61
C ILE A 119 -4.60 0.68 10.17
N TYR A 120 -3.35 0.67 10.63
CA TYR A 120 -2.74 -0.52 11.23
C TYR A 120 -2.73 -1.72 10.28
N CYS A 121 -2.53 -1.47 8.99
CA CYS A 121 -2.59 -2.49 7.96
C CYS A 121 -1.23 -2.68 7.28
N TYR A 122 -1.01 -3.89 6.75
CA TYR A 122 0.21 -4.16 6.03
C TYR A 122 0.04 -5.11 4.84
N ALA A 123 0.97 -5.01 3.88
CA ALA A 123 1.06 -5.94 2.76
C ALA A 123 2.50 -6.38 2.48
N THR A 124 2.72 -7.67 2.29
CA THR A 124 4.07 -8.27 2.16
C THR A 124 4.28 -9.03 0.86
N GLY A 125 3.21 -9.39 0.14
CA GLY A 125 3.31 -10.08 -1.15
C GLY A 125 3.63 -9.13 -2.30
N ASP A 126 4.18 -9.68 -3.40
CA ASP A 126 4.60 -8.89 -4.55
C ASP A 126 3.38 -8.37 -5.34
N VAL A 127 3.49 -7.16 -5.89
CA VAL A 127 2.42 -6.49 -6.62
C VAL A 127 2.86 -6.18 -8.05
N THR A 128 2.09 -6.65 -9.03
CA THR A 128 2.32 -6.41 -10.46
C THR A 128 1.13 -5.71 -11.12
N GLY A 129 1.29 -4.44 -11.48
CA GLY A 129 0.35 -3.68 -12.30
C GLY A 129 0.84 -3.52 -13.74
N ARG A 130 -0.09 -3.30 -14.67
CA ARG A 130 0.22 -3.27 -16.11
C ARG A 130 -0.19 -1.97 -16.82
N ASP A 131 -0.72 -1.00 -16.08
CA ASP A 131 -1.17 0.29 -16.63
C ASP A 131 -0.92 1.47 -15.66
N TRP A 132 -1.92 1.91 -14.88
CA TRP A 132 -1.92 3.25 -14.28
C TRP A 132 -1.38 3.40 -12.88
N TYR A 133 -1.86 2.61 -11.91
CA TYR A 133 -1.51 2.82 -10.51
C TYR A 133 -1.23 1.49 -9.83
N THR A 134 -0.01 1.36 -9.32
CA THR A 134 0.45 0.16 -8.62
C THR A 134 1.08 0.56 -7.29
N GLY A 135 0.54 0.03 -6.19
CA GLY A 135 1.04 0.30 -4.84
C GLY A 135 1.27 -0.99 -4.06
N GLY A 136 2.29 -1.03 -3.21
CA GLY A 136 2.51 -2.20 -2.34
C GLY A 136 1.36 -2.45 -1.37
N LEU A 137 0.68 -1.40 -0.89
CA LEU A 137 -0.51 -1.50 -0.03
C LEU A 137 -1.79 -1.14 -0.80
N VAL A 138 -1.81 0.04 -1.45
CA VAL A 138 -3.00 0.58 -2.10
C VAL A 138 -2.71 1.01 -3.53
N GLY A 139 -3.49 0.57 -4.51
CA GLY A 139 -3.33 1.03 -5.90
C GLY A 139 -3.67 2.52 -6.03
N LEU A 140 -4.94 2.85 -5.83
CA LEU A 140 -5.47 4.21 -5.94
C LEU A 140 -6.28 4.58 -4.70
N ALA A 141 -5.85 5.57 -3.93
CA ALA A 141 -6.71 6.25 -2.96
C ALA A 141 -7.30 7.52 -3.60
N GLY A 142 -8.55 7.40 -4.05
CA GLY A 142 -9.37 8.49 -4.55
C GLY A 142 -10.26 9.12 -3.46
N GLY A 143 -10.70 10.35 -3.73
CA GLY A 143 -11.49 11.17 -2.81
C GLY A 143 -10.60 11.95 -1.83
N ASP A 144 -10.97 13.20 -1.56
CA ASP A 144 -10.14 14.16 -0.81
C ASP A 144 -10.06 13.85 0.70
N GLU A 145 -10.79 12.83 1.19
CA GLU A 145 -10.87 12.49 2.62
C GLU A 145 -10.39 11.06 2.95
N SER A 146 -9.90 10.29 1.97
CA SER A 146 -9.34 8.96 2.24
C SER A 146 -7.96 9.07 2.92
N ILE A 147 -7.78 8.34 4.02
CA ILE A 147 -6.55 8.36 4.85
C ILE A 147 -5.94 6.96 4.92
N ILE A 148 -4.62 6.89 4.70
CA ILE A 148 -3.78 5.73 5.02
C ILE A 148 -2.88 6.12 6.20
N LYS A 149 -2.98 5.41 7.32
CA LYS A 149 -2.30 5.80 8.57
C LYS A 149 -1.67 4.62 9.29
N GLU A 150 -0.43 4.77 9.75
CA GLU A 150 0.25 3.72 10.54
C GLU A 150 0.23 2.38 9.82
N CYS A 151 0.60 2.38 8.53
CA CYS A 151 0.57 1.23 7.63
C CYS A 151 1.93 1.02 6.95
N TYR A 152 2.17 -0.19 6.43
CA TYR A 152 3.40 -0.45 5.70
C TYR A 152 3.27 -1.47 4.57
N ALA A 153 4.23 -1.45 3.64
CA ALA A 153 4.37 -2.45 2.59
C ALA A 153 5.82 -2.90 2.43
N THR A 154 6.04 -4.21 2.24
CA THR A 154 7.38 -4.78 2.06
C THR A 154 7.54 -5.62 0.80
N GLY A 155 6.44 -5.97 0.12
CA GLY A 155 6.50 -6.70 -1.15
C GLY A 155 7.04 -5.82 -2.28
N ASN A 156 7.66 -6.44 -3.28
CA ASN A 156 8.18 -5.70 -4.44
C ASN A 156 7.03 -5.23 -5.32
N VAL A 157 7.19 -4.06 -5.93
CA VAL A 157 6.17 -3.43 -6.77
C VAL A 157 6.70 -3.26 -8.18
N THR A 158 6.06 -3.93 -9.14
CA THR A 158 6.34 -3.75 -10.57
C THR A 158 5.12 -3.13 -11.25
N GLY A 159 5.31 -2.01 -11.94
CA GLY A 159 4.22 -1.32 -12.64
C GLY A 159 4.68 -0.57 -13.89
N VAL A 160 3.71 0.05 -14.57
CA VAL A 160 3.99 0.89 -15.74
C VAL A 160 4.08 2.35 -15.31
N SER A 161 2.95 3.02 -15.07
CA SER A 161 2.93 4.39 -14.53
C SER A 161 2.43 4.38 -13.08
N GLY A 162 2.62 5.49 -12.36
CA GLY A 162 2.04 5.69 -11.03
C GLY A 162 2.38 4.57 -10.05
N VAL A 163 3.67 4.26 -9.93
CA VAL A 163 4.17 3.13 -9.14
C VAL A 163 4.78 3.63 -7.84
N GLY A 164 4.28 3.14 -6.71
CA GLY A 164 4.80 3.47 -5.38
C GLY A 164 5.00 2.23 -4.51
N GLY A 165 6.04 2.23 -3.67
CA GLY A 165 6.27 1.13 -2.74
C GLY A 165 5.13 0.92 -1.74
N LEU A 166 4.44 1.99 -1.33
CA LEU A 166 3.24 1.91 -0.49
C LEU A 166 1.97 2.12 -1.32
N ALA A 167 1.95 3.15 -2.17
CA ALA A 167 0.76 3.48 -2.92
C ALA A 167 1.02 4.06 -4.31
N GLY A 168 0.21 3.68 -5.31
CA GLY A 168 0.32 4.20 -6.66
C GLY A 168 -0.06 5.69 -6.73
N GLN A 169 -1.23 6.02 -6.20
CA GLN A 169 -1.68 7.39 -5.98
C GLN A 169 -2.39 7.53 -4.63
N VAL A 170 -2.16 8.65 -3.96
CA VAL A 170 -2.80 8.96 -2.67
C VAL A 170 -3.28 10.39 -2.54
N HIS A 171 -4.21 10.59 -1.61
CA HIS A 171 -4.47 11.90 -1.01
C HIS A 171 -3.68 12.06 0.29
N THR A 172 -4.09 11.41 1.39
CA THR A 172 -3.43 11.58 2.70
C THR A 172 -2.72 10.30 3.17
N ILE A 173 -1.43 10.41 3.49
CA ILE A 173 -0.65 9.35 4.16
C ILE A 173 0.04 9.90 5.39
N ILE A 174 -0.08 9.21 6.51
CA ILE A 174 0.49 9.62 7.79
C ILE A 174 1.16 8.43 8.47
N ASP A 175 2.38 8.60 8.94
CA ASP A 175 3.11 7.59 9.72
C ASP A 175 3.21 6.23 9.00
N CYS A 176 3.63 6.19 7.73
CA CYS A 176 3.69 4.96 6.94
C CYS A 176 5.07 4.71 6.31
N TYR A 177 5.34 3.47 5.91
CA TYR A 177 6.60 3.17 5.24
C TYR A 177 6.55 2.08 4.17
N ALA A 178 7.53 2.08 3.27
CA ALA A 178 7.72 1.05 2.25
C ALA A 178 9.16 0.56 2.15
N LEU A 179 9.34 -0.76 2.10
CA LEU A 179 10.67 -1.40 2.04
C LEU A 179 10.92 -2.19 0.76
N GLY A 180 9.87 -2.56 0.01
CA GLY A 180 10.01 -3.35 -1.22
C GLY A 180 10.62 -2.56 -2.37
N ASP A 181 11.30 -3.25 -3.28
CA ASP A 181 11.86 -2.63 -4.47
C ASP A 181 10.75 -2.20 -5.43
N VAL A 182 10.94 -1.05 -6.09
CA VAL A 182 9.99 -0.45 -7.01
C VAL A 182 10.57 -0.43 -8.41
N THR A 183 9.93 -1.12 -9.35
CA THR A 183 10.29 -1.13 -10.78
C THR A 183 9.17 -0.53 -11.62
N GLY A 184 9.49 0.54 -12.34
CA GLY A 184 8.56 1.25 -13.23
C GLY A 184 9.10 1.38 -14.66
N SER A 185 8.23 1.19 -15.65
CA SER A 185 8.57 1.38 -17.08
C SER A 185 7.96 2.65 -17.71
N GLY A 186 7.17 3.40 -16.94
CA GLY A 186 6.45 4.60 -17.34
C GLY A 186 6.80 5.78 -16.43
N GLU A 187 5.86 6.69 -16.20
CA GLU A 187 6.10 7.91 -15.41
C GLU A 187 5.61 7.81 -13.96
N ARG A 188 6.06 8.73 -13.09
CA ARG A 188 5.58 8.88 -11.70
C ARG A 188 5.94 7.66 -10.84
N ILE A 189 7.25 7.37 -10.76
CA ILE A 189 7.79 6.24 -10.01
C ILE A 189 8.39 6.77 -8.69
N GLY A 190 7.84 6.36 -7.55
CA GLY A 190 8.29 6.80 -6.24
C GLY A 190 8.61 5.64 -5.31
N GLY A 191 9.61 5.77 -4.45
CA GLY A 191 9.89 4.71 -3.46
C GLY A 191 8.75 4.49 -2.45
N LEU A 192 7.97 5.52 -2.10
CA LEU A 192 6.76 5.39 -1.29
C LEU A 192 5.50 5.57 -2.13
N VAL A 193 5.42 6.68 -2.87
CA VAL A 193 4.21 7.11 -3.59
C VAL A 193 4.54 7.42 -5.04
N GLY A 194 3.80 6.81 -5.97
CA GLY A 194 3.93 7.14 -7.39
C GLY A 194 3.51 8.59 -7.67
N GLN A 195 2.27 8.93 -7.29
CA GLN A 195 1.70 10.27 -7.45
C GLN A 195 1.06 10.79 -6.16
N ASN A 196 1.51 11.97 -5.73
CA ASN A 196 0.93 12.65 -4.59
C ASN A 196 -0.24 13.56 -5.00
N GLY A 197 -1.38 13.42 -4.32
CA GLY A 197 -2.57 14.26 -4.42
C GLY A 197 -2.97 14.95 -3.11
N GLY A 198 -2.20 14.81 -2.03
CA GLY A 198 -2.52 15.43 -0.74
C GLY A 198 -1.34 15.46 0.25
N PRO A 199 -1.59 15.67 1.56
CA PRO A 199 -0.53 15.70 2.58
C PRO A 199 0.14 14.33 2.79
N ILE A 200 1.47 14.33 2.90
CA ILE A 200 2.26 13.17 3.31
C ILE A 200 3.11 13.56 4.53
N GLU A 201 2.88 12.87 5.65
CA GLU A 201 3.47 13.24 6.94
C GLU A 201 4.15 12.03 7.58
N ASN A 202 5.38 12.23 8.08
CA ASN A 202 6.13 11.24 8.86
C ASN A 202 6.27 9.88 8.20
N CYS A 203 6.54 9.86 6.90
CA CYS A 203 6.65 8.63 6.14
C CYS A 203 8.09 8.37 5.68
N TYR A 204 8.41 7.12 5.32
CA TYR A 204 9.69 6.83 4.69
C TYR A 204 9.70 5.66 3.70
N SER A 205 10.70 5.66 2.81
CA SER A 205 10.99 4.54 1.91
C SER A 205 12.46 4.12 1.96
N ALA A 206 12.72 2.83 1.75
CA ALA A 206 14.08 2.28 1.71
C ALA A 206 14.33 1.26 0.59
N GLY A 207 13.32 0.90 -0.21
CA GLY A 207 13.49 0.00 -1.35
C GLY A 207 14.25 0.62 -2.52
N HIS A 208 14.87 -0.21 -3.35
CA HIS A 208 15.55 0.24 -4.57
C HIS A 208 14.53 0.75 -5.61
N VAL A 209 14.80 1.88 -6.26
CA VAL A 209 13.91 2.43 -7.29
C VAL A 209 14.56 2.27 -8.67
N THR A 210 13.96 1.43 -9.51
CA THR A 210 14.34 1.26 -10.91
C THR A 210 13.29 1.92 -11.81
N ALA A 211 13.72 2.89 -12.62
CA ALA A 211 12.89 3.51 -13.63
C ALA A 211 13.55 3.34 -15.00
N ASP A 212 12.93 2.53 -15.88
CA ASP A 212 13.43 2.30 -17.26
C ASP A 212 12.97 3.43 -18.20
N ILE A 213 13.18 4.67 -17.76
CA ILE A 213 12.75 5.89 -18.44
C ILE A 213 13.81 6.99 -18.28
N PRO A 214 13.86 7.96 -19.20
CA PRO A 214 14.68 9.14 -19.02
C PRO A 214 14.37 9.87 -17.70
N ILE A 215 15.42 10.38 -17.06
CA ILE A 215 15.41 10.93 -15.69
C ILE A 215 14.49 12.18 -15.57
N ASP A 216 14.12 12.81 -16.68
CA ASP A 216 13.22 13.96 -16.73
C ASP A 216 11.74 13.61 -16.47
N ARG A 217 11.40 12.32 -16.40
CA ARG A 217 10.04 11.81 -16.09
C ARG A 217 9.79 11.51 -14.61
N TYR A 218 10.63 12.09 -13.76
CA TYR A 218 10.38 12.23 -12.32
C TYR A 218 10.38 10.92 -11.49
N PRO A 219 11.38 10.03 -11.62
CA PRO A 219 11.61 9.06 -10.54
C PRO A 219 12.03 9.82 -9.27
N GLY A 220 11.53 9.39 -8.11
CA GLY A 220 11.88 9.99 -6.82
C GLY A 220 12.07 8.94 -5.73
N GLY A 221 13.00 9.19 -4.81
CA GLY A 221 13.27 8.24 -3.73
C GLY A 221 12.06 8.04 -2.80
N MET A 222 11.21 9.07 -2.69
CA MET A 222 10.01 9.06 -1.86
C MET A 222 8.73 9.25 -2.70
N VAL A 223 8.59 10.38 -3.40
CA VAL A 223 7.45 10.64 -4.31
C VAL A 223 7.92 10.74 -5.76
N GLY A 224 7.23 10.05 -6.68
CA GLY A 224 7.50 10.19 -8.12
C GLY A 224 7.05 11.53 -8.66
N PHE A 225 5.74 11.81 -8.61
CA PHE A 225 5.17 13.07 -9.09
C PHE A 225 4.51 13.88 -7.97
N TYR A 226 4.88 15.16 -7.92
CA TYR A 226 4.36 16.15 -6.99
C TYR A 226 4.08 17.46 -7.74
N ASN A 227 2.86 17.98 -7.61
CA ASN A 227 2.41 19.17 -8.35
C ASN A 227 2.61 20.50 -7.57
N GLY A 228 3.19 20.48 -6.37
CA GLY A 228 3.42 21.69 -5.58
C GLY A 228 2.25 22.12 -4.69
N GLY A 229 1.12 21.39 -4.68
CA GLY A 229 -0.11 21.82 -4.00
C GLY A 229 -0.25 21.43 -2.53
N TYR A 230 0.62 20.56 -2.00
CA TYR A 230 0.42 19.90 -0.70
C TYR A 230 1.71 19.67 0.07
N ASN A 231 1.64 19.66 1.40
CA ASN A 231 2.82 19.53 2.23
C ASN A 231 3.35 18.09 2.28
N ILE A 232 4.66 17.94 2.12
CA ILE A 232 5.41 16.71 2.40
C ILE A 232 6.32 17.04 3.59
N THR A 233 5.99 16.55 4.78
CA THR A 233 6.64 16.95 6.05
C THR A 233 7.12 15.74 6.85
N GLY A 234 8.29 15.85 7.48
CA GLY A 234 8.89 14.74 8.23
C GLY A 234 9.14 13.48 7.38
N CYS A 235 9.31 13.64 6.08
CA CYS A 235 9.36 12.54 5.11
C CYS A 235 10.76 12.31 4.57
N TYR A 236 11.22 11.06 4.62
CA TYR A 236 12.61 10.69 4.31
C TYR A 236 12.70 9.50 3.36
N TYR A 237 13.80 9.37 2.66
CA TYR A 237 14.13 8.15 1.94
C TYR A 237 15.61 7.83 2.05
N ASP A 238 15.92 6.54 2.04
CA ASP A 238 17.30 6.07 2.02
C ASP A 238 17.88 6.23 0.61
N LYS A 239 18.76 7.21 0.44
CA LYS A 239 19.40 7.53 -0.85
C LYS A 239 20.44 6.49 -1.27
N ASP A 240 20.99 5.74 -0.32
CA ASP A 240 22.04 4.76 -0.58
C ASP A 240 21.42 3.46 -1.14
N THR A 241 20.24 3.07 -0.64
CA THR A 241 19.50 1.89 -1.14
C THR A 241 18.61 2.22 -2.34
N SER A 242 17.90 3.34 -2.31
CA SER A 242 16.99 3.71 -3.41
C SER A 242 17.71 3.96 -4.73
N GLY A 243 19.00 4.32 -4.68
CA GLY A 243 19.75 4.79 -5.85
C GLY A 243 19.28 6.17 -6.36
N MET A 244 18.41 6.85 -5.60
CA MET A 244 17.85 8.15 -5.92
C MET A 244 18.46 9.24 -5.03
N SER A 245 18.53 10.48 -5.54
CA SER A 245 19.05 11.62 -4.78
C SER A 245 18.38 12.93 -5.21
N ASP A 246 17.06 12.92 -5.36
CA ASP A 246 16.28 14.10 -5.72
C ASP A 246 16.04 15.00 -4.51
N ASN A 247 16.65 16.19 -4.50
CA ASN A 247 16.42 17.22 -3.47
C ASN A 247 15.39 18.26 -3.96
N THR A 248 14.27 17.79 -4.51
CA THR A 248 13.27 18.64 -5.21
C THR A 248 12.01 18.94 -4.39
N GLY A 249 12.03 18.67 -3.08
CA GLY A 249 10.87 18.83 -2.20
C GLY A 249 9.90 17.65 -2.22
N LYS A 250 10.34 16.50 -2.74
CA LYS A 250 9.57 15.25 -2.83
C LYS A 250 9.84 14.26 -1.70
N GLY A 251 10.49 14.72 -0.63
CA GLY A 251 11.08 13.92 0.44
C GLY A 251 12.54 14.31 0.68
N THR A 252 13.05 14.06 1.87
CA THR A 252 14.42 14.42 2.25
C THR A 252 15.36 13.20 2.14
N PRO A 253 16.37 13.20 1.26
CA PRO A 253 17.33 12.11 1.18
C PRO A 253 18.17 12.01 2.45
N LYS A 254 18.38 10.78 2.93
CA LYS A 254 19.26 10.43 4.06
C LYS A 254 20.10 9.20 3.70
N THR A 255 21.30 9.09 4.25
CA THR A 255 22.09 7.85 4.13
C THR A 255 21.43 6.73 4.92
N THR A 256 21.79 5.49 4.64
CA THR A 256 21.35 4.34 5.46
C THR A 256 21.75 4.52 6.92
N GLU A 257 22.93 5.07 7.19
CA GLU A 257 23.37 5.34 8.56
C GLU A 257 22.47 6.36 9.25
N GLU A 258 22.16 7.49 8.59
CA GLU A 258 21.27 8.52 9.13
C GLU A 258 19.85 7.98 9.34
N MET A 259 19.32 7.19 8.41
CA MET A 259 17.99 6.56 8.52
C MET A 259 17.87 5.58 9.68
N LYS A 260 18.98 5.14 10.27
CA LYS A 260 19.00 4.26 11.45
C LYS A 260 19.24 5.02 12.75
N GLN A 261 19.19 6.36 12.72
CA GLN A 261 19.35 7.19 13.91
C GLN A 261 18.03 7.85 14.30
N GLN A 262 17.58 7.68 15.55
CA GLN A 262 16.32 8.31 16.01
C GLN A 262 16.35 9.84 15.84
N ALA A 263 17.52 10.45 16.01
CA ALA A 263 17.73 11.89 15.87
C ALA A 263 17.43 12.45 14.45
N THR A 264 17.38 11.59 13.43
CA THR A 264 16.98 11.99 12.06
C THR A 264 15.50 12.37 11.99
N TYR A 265 14.68 11.81 12.88
CA TYR A 265 13.23 11.86 12.88
C TYR A 265 12.71 12.75 14.03
N ALA A 266 13.28 13.95 14.15
CA ALA A 266 13.10 14.82 15.32
C ALA A 266 11.62 15.17 15.64
N ASP A 267 10.76 15.20 14.62
CA ASP A 267 9.34 15.55 14.75
C ASP A 267 8.42 14.31 14.87
N TRP A 268 8.97 13.09 14.92
CA TRP A 268 8.19 11.86 15.01
C TRP A 268 7.89 11.46 16.46
N ASP A 269 6.72 10.86 16.69
CA ASP A 269 6.32 10.36 18.00
C ASP A 269 6.89 8.94 18.25
N PHE A 270 8.10 8.88 18.82
CA PHE A 270 8.71 7.62 19.27
C PHE A 270 8.17 7.12 20.62
N TYR A 271 7.23 7.82 21.24
CA TYR A 271 6.61 7.37 22.49
C TYR A 271 5.38 6.50 22.20
N ASN A 272 4.55 6.89 21.23
CA ASN A 272 3.29 6.17 20.91
C ASN A 272 3.29 5.44 19.57
N ILE A 273 3.97 5.95 18.53
CA ILE A 273 3.77 5.49 17.15
C ILE A 273 4.96 4.66 16.68
N TRP A 274 6.15 5.23 16.78
CA TRP A 274 7.38 4.67 16.21
C TRP A 274 8.27 4.06 17.29
N ASP A 275 9.04 3.04 16.90
CA ASP A 275 10.20 2.55 17.64
C ASP A 275 11.39 2.40 16.67
N ILE A 276 12.60 2.31 17.21
CA ILE A 276 13.82 2.11 16.42
C ILE A 276 14.89 1.43 17.27
N ASP A 277 15.55 0.42 16.71
CA ASP A 277 16.77 -0.13 17.28
C ASP A 277 17.94 0.75 16.82
N GLU A 278 18.37 1.67 17.67
CA GLU A 278 19.37 2.71 17.37
C GLU A 278 20.62 2.14 16.67
N GLY A 279 20.89 2.60 15.46
CA GLY A 279 22.00 2.16 14.60
C GLY A 279 21.81 0.79 13.91
N ALA A 280 20.74 0.05 14.22
CA ALA A 280 20.51 -1.30 13.70
C ALA A 280 19.34 -1.36 12.70
N SER A 281 18.19 -0.78 13.03
CA SER A 281 16.97 -0.82 12.21
C SER A 281 16.59 0.55 11.63
N TYR A 282 15.78 0.54 10.58
CA TYR A 282 14.93 1.69 10.26
C TYR A 282 13.83 1.83 11.34
N PRO A 283 13.13 2.97 11.45
CA PRO A 283 11.95 3.07 12.31
C PRO A 283 10.87 2.05 11.92
N PHE A 284 10.23 1.43 12.89
CA PHE A 284 9.10 0.53 12.68
C PHE A 284 7.93 0.93 13.59
N LEU A 285 6.72 0.55 13.21
CA LEU A 285 5.53 0.93 13.97
C LEU A 285 5.43 0.08 15.23
N ARG A 286 5.15 0.71 16.37
CA ARG A 286 5.10 0.02 17.67
C ARG A 286 4.10 -1.13 17.71
N TRP A 287 2.98 -0.99 17.00
CA TRP A 287 1.93 -2.01 16.96
C TRP A 287 2.38 -3.31 16.29
N GLU A 288 3.43 -3.29 15.45
CA GLU A 288 3.98 -4.49 14.79
C GLU A 288 4.51 -5.52 15.80
N ASN A 289 4.93 -5.07 16.97
CA ASN A 289 5.52 -5.91 18.01
C ASN A 289 4.53 -6.32 19.12
N ILE A 290 3.27 -5.92 19.01
CA ILE A 290 2.23 -6.29 19.97
C ILE A 290 1.62 -7.62 19.52
N LYS A 291 2.00 -8.71 20.21
CA LYS A 291 1.45 -10.06 20.02
C LYS A 291 0.26 -10.33 20.93
#